data_AF-A0A2P2DWF0-F1
#
_entry.id   AF-A0A2P2DWF0-F1
#
_cell.length_a   1.000
_cell.length_b   1.000
_cell.length_c   1.000
_cell.angle_alpha   90.00
_cell.angle_beta   90.00
_cell.angle_gamma   90.00
#
_symmetry.space_group_name_H-M   'P 1'
#
loop_
_entity.id
_entity.type
_entity.pdbx_description
1 polymer ?
#
loop_
_entity_poly.entity_id
_entity_poly.type
_entity_poly.pdbx_seq_one_letter_code
_entity_poly.pdbx_strand_id
1 'polypeptide(L)'
;MVSVLPIYTHSPLRNYSYLIIDKKDKRAVCIDPFSAPQILEILHTFELRLELILNTHEHKDHTAGNAELKKETGAIVKAHVGGLGIIPEMDEAIQDGETVFSSGHFQLRSLETPGHTFCHHCFLLEQTNEKVGLFSGDTVFNAGVGNCYRGGDAKVLYRTLREKLHSLPNDLILYPGHDYWENNLRFAKQVNPNASLDAVSQVVAKEHSSDSPYLSRWKLEKEINPFFQLQQVKVSSPNLFTETREPDVSEEENLFLQLRSVRDKW
;
A
#
# COMPACT_ATOMS: atom_id res chain seq x y z
N MET A 1 11.59 -9.57 -18.49
CA MET A 1 10.21 -9.76 -17.98
C MET A 1 10.25 -9.45 -16.51
N VAL A 2 9.39 -8.55 -16.05
CA VAL A 2 9.31 -8.19 -14.63
C VAL A 2 8.52 -9.23 -13.87
N SER A 3 8.91 -9.47 -12.63
CA SER A 3 8.20 -10.33 -11.67
C SER A 3 8.12 -9.59 -10.35
N VAL A 4 6.97 -9.66 -9.67
CA VAL A 4 6.81 -9.10 -8.33
C VAL A 4 6.68 -10.26 -7.37
N LEU A 5 7.53 -10.29 -6.35
CA LEU A 5 7.53 -11.28 -5.28
C LEU A 5 7.10 -10.60 -3.97
N PRO A 6 5.87 -10.84 -3.49
CA PRO A 6 5.48 -10.50 -2.13
C PRO A 6 6.25 -11.36 -1.12
N ILE A 7 6.74 -10.74 -0.05
CA ILE A 7 7.51 -11.41 1.00
C ILE A 7 6.85 -11.07 2.32
N TYR A 8 6.20 -12.07 2.92
CA TYR A 8 5.63 -11.91 4.23
C TYR A 8 6.74 -11.90 5.28
N THR A 9 6.75 -10.86 6.08
CA THR A 9 7.88 -10.57 6.97
C THR A 9 7.79 -11.29 8.31
N HIS A 10 6.66 -11.97 8.56
CA HIS A 10 6.26 -12.52 9.87
C HIS A 10 6.39 -11.48 11.02
N SER A 11 6.31 -10.20 10.70
CA SER A 11 6.32 -9.14 11.70
C SER A 11 5.02 -9.20 12.54
N PRO A 12 5.03 -8.68 13.77
CA PRO A 12 3.80 -8.55 14.58
C PRO A 12 2.71 -7.72 13.89
N LEU A 13 3.09 -6.85 12.95
CA LEU A 13 2.19 -5.98 12.21
C LEU A 13 1.76 -6.59 10.86
N ARG A 14 2.21 -7.81 10.54
CA ARG A 14 1.84 -8.56 9.33
C ARG A 14 2.27 -7.84 8.04
N ASN A 15 3.49 -7.30 8.01
CA ASN A 15 3.97 -6.52 6.86
C ASN A 15 4.30 -7.43 5.67
N TYR A 16 4.15 -6.84 4.48
CA TYR A 16 4.78 -7.29 3.24
C TYR A 16 5.94 -6.38 2.87
N SER A 17 7.04 -7.00 2.47
CA SER A 17 8.04 -6.38 1.60
C SER A 17 7.83 -6.88 0.17
N TYR A 18 8.21 -6.10 -0.84
CA TYR A 18 8.08 -6.52 -2.24
C TYR A 18 9.41 -6.49 -2.95
N LEU A 19 9.75 -7.57 -3.65
CA LEU A 19 10.90 -7.61 -4.55
C LEU A 19 10.42 -7.56 -6.00
N ILE A 20 10.75 -6.48 -6.71
CA ILE A 20 10.47 -6.29 -8.13
C ILE A 20 11.71 -6.70 -8.90
N ILE A 21 11.60 -7.79 -9.65
CA ILE A 21 12.72 -8.49 -10.26
C ILE A 21 12.67 -8.32 -11.78
N ASP A 22 13.71 -7.71 -12.33
CA ASP A 22 14.03 -7.82 -13.74
C ASP A 22 14.77 -9.15 -13.99
N LYS A 23 14.03 -10.13 -14.50
CA LYS A 23 14.59 -11.46 -14.80
C LYS A 23 15.67 -11.45 -15.89
N LYS A 24 15.64 -10.47 -16.81
CA LYS A 24 16.59 -10.42 -17.94
C LYS A 24 17.96 -9.96 -17.46
N ASP A 25 17.98 -8.90 -16.67
CA ASP A 25 19.21 -8.25 -16.22
C ASP A 25 19.66 -8.73 -14.83
N LYS A 26 18.90 -9.64 -14.19
CA LYS A 26 19.08 -10.09 -12.81
C LYS A 26 19.16 -8.92 -11.81
N ARG A 27 18.33 -7.89 -12.03
CA ARG A 27 18.27 -6.70 -11.18
C ARG A 27 17.02 -6.74 -10.32
N ALA A 28 17.09 -6.17 -9.12
CA ALA A 28 15.98 -6.11 -8.20
C ALA A 28 15.83 -4.72 -7.56
N VAL A 29 14.58 -4.37 -7.28
CA VAL A 29 14.18 -3.25 -6.42
C VAL A 29 13.41 -3.82 -5.24
N CYS A 30 13.73 -3.41 -4.03
CA CYS A 30 13.00 -3.81 -2.83
C CYS A 30 12.16 -2.63 -2.33
N ILE A 31 10.85 -2.84 -2.18
CA ILE A 31 9.94 -1.89 -1.54
C ILE A 31 9.71 -2.35 -0.10
N ASP A 32 9.87 -1.40 0.82
CA ASP A 32 9.60 -1.52 2.25
C ASP A 32 10.26 -2.73 2.94
N PRO A 33 11.61 -2.85 2.94
CA PRO A 33 12.26 -3.97 3.58
C PRO A 33 12.10 -3.93 5.11
N PHE A 34 11.43 -4.94 5.66
CA PHE A 34 11.41 -5.18 7.11
C PHE A 34 12.61 -6.03 7.57
N SER A 35 12.79 -7.19 6.93
CA SER A 35 13.79 -8.19 7.30
C SER A 35 14.86 -8.31 6.21
N ALA A 36 16.03 -7.70 6.45
CA ALA A 36 17.16 -7.79 5.53
C ALA A 36 17.60 -9.25 5.26
N PRO A 37 17.71 -10.15 6.27
CA PRO A 37 18.09 -11.54 6.02
C PRO A 37 17.19 -12.28 5.03
N GLN A 38 15.87 -12.09 5.10
CA GLN A 38 14.92 -12.71 4.16
C GLN A 38 15.16 -12.24 2.72
N ILE A 39 15.38 -10.93 2.53
CA ILE A 39 15.64 -10.37 1.21
C ILE A 39 17.00 -10.87 0.69
N LEU A 40 18.06 -10.85 1.52
CA LEU A 40 19.41 -11.31 1.15
C LEU A 40 19.43 -12.79 0.72
N GLU A 41 18.68 -13.65 1.41
CA GLU A 41 18.57 -15.07 1.05
C GLU A 41 18.00 -15.25 -0.36
N ILE A 42 16.94 -14.50 -0.70
CA ILE A 42 16.33 -14.52 -2.04
C ILE A 42 17.31 -13.97 -3.07
N LEU A 43 17.96 -12.84 -2.79
CA LEU A 43 18.94 -12.23 -3.70
C LEU A 43 20.08 -13.20 -4.02
N HIS A 44 20.63 -13.88 -3.00
CA HIS A 44 21.70 -14.86 -3.16
C HIS A 44 21.22 -16.09 -3.95
N THR A 45 20.06 -16.64 -3.59
CA THR A 45 19.50 -17.86 -4.21
C THR A 45 19.25 -17.69 -5.71
N PHE A 46 18.78 -16.51 -6.12
CA PHE A 46 18.45 -16.20 -7.52
C PHE A 46 19.54 -15.39 -8.25
N GLU A 47 20.69 -15.19 -7.61
CA GLU A 47 21.83 -14.39 -8.13
C GLU A 47 21.40 -12.98 -8.60
N LEU A 48 20.54 -12.33 -7.82
CA LEU A 48 20.01 -11.01 -8.13
C LEU A 48 20.87 -9.90 -7.52
N ARG A 49 21.05 -8.80 -8.26
CA ARG A 49 21.63 -7.56 -7.76
C ARG A 49 20.52 -6.61 -7.30
N LEU A 50 20.48 -6.30 -6.02
CA LEU A 50 19.63 -5.23 -5.49
C LEU A 50 20.22 -3.87 -5.87
N GLU A 51 19.49 -3.07 -6.64
CA GLU A 51 19.95 -1.73 -7.04
C GLU A 51 19.37 -0.63 -6.18
N LEU A 52 18.12 -0.84 -5.72
CA LEU A 52 17.32 0.20 -5.13
C LEU A 52 16.47 -0.35 -3.98
N ILE A 53 16.44 0.38 -2.89
CA ILE A 53 15.47 0.26 -1.80
C ILE A 53 14.56 1.47 -1.90
N LEU A 54 13.25 1.22 -1.96
CA LEU A 54 12.22 2.23 -1.98
C LEU A 54 11.40 2.10 -0.69
N ASN A 55 11.27 3.20 0.06
CA ASN A 55 10.34 3.23 1.19
C ASN A 55 9.09 4.02 0.81
N THR A 56 7.92 3.43 1.05
CA THR A 56 6.63 4.09 0.88
C THR A 56 6.51 5.22 1.89
N HIS A 57 6.91 5.00 3.14
CA HIS A 57 6.85 6.01 4.20
C HIS A 57 7.85 5.73 5.33
N GLU A 58 7.84 6.59 6.35
CA GLU A 58 8.86 6.66 7.38
C GLU A 58 8.70 5.69 8.57
N HIS A 59 7.64 4.88 8.60
CA HIS A 59 7.43 3.98 9.72
C HIS A 59 8.45 2.83 9.73
N LYS A 60 8.89 2.50 10.94
CA LYS A 60 10.01 1.57 11.18
C LYS A 60 9.76 0.19 10.56
N ASP A 61 8.54 -0.30 10.55
CA ASP A 61 8.19 -1.59 9.98
C ASP A 61 8.28 -1.64 8.44
N HIS A 62 8.44 -0.49 7.79
CA HIS A 62 8.71 -0.37 6.35
C HIS A 62 10.18 -0.05 6.05
N THR A 63 10.97 0.35 7.05
CA THR A 63 12.36 0.81 6.86
C THR A 63 13.39 -0.01 7.64
N ALA A 64 12.97 -0.99 8.45
CA ALA A 64 13.83 -1.68 9.41
C ALA A 64 15.02 -2.40 8.74
N GLY A 65 14.84 -2.92 7.54
CA GLY A 65 15.85 -3.63 6.78
C GLY A 65 16.78 -2.72 5.96
N ASN A 66 16.52 -1.41 5.88
CA ASN A 66 17.28 -0.49 5.02
C ASN A 66 18.79 -0.56 5.30
N ALA A 67 19.19 -0.41 6.56
CA ALA A 67 20.60 -0.23 6.91
C ALA A 67 21.45 -1.48 6.62
N GLU A 68 20.92 -2.65 6.97
CA GLU A 68 21.59 -3.91 6.70
C GLU A 68 21.61 -4.22 5.20
N LEU A 69 20.50 -4.04 4.47
CA LEU A 69 20.49 -4.28 3.03
C LEU A 69 21.44 -3.36 2.28
N LYS A 70 21.45 -2.07 2.60
CA LYS A 70 22.38 -1.12 1.99
C LYS A 70 23.83 -1.52 2.26
N LYS A 71 24.16 -1.87 3.50
CA LYS A 71 25.51 -2.31 3.87
C LYS A 71 25.97 -3.55 3.07
N GLU A 72 25.10 -4.55 2.95
CA GLU A 72 25.45 -5.82 2.33
C GLU A 72 25.36 -5.81 0.79
N THR A 73 24.61 -4.87 0.19
CA THR A 73 24.38 -4.85 -1.27
C THR A 73 24.90 -3.60 -1.98
N GLY A 74 25.12 -2.50 -1.25
CA GLY A 74 25.42 -1.19 -1.84
C GLY A 74 24.23 -0.52 -2.53
N ALA A 75 23.01 -1.03 -2.34
CA ALA A 75 21.81 -0.45 -2.94
C ALA A 75 21.55 0.99 -2.47
N ILE A 76 21.00 1.81 -3.36
CA ILE A 76 20.61 3.19 -3.04
C ILE A 76 19.25 3.17 -2.32
N VAL A 77 19.10 3.93 -1.24
CA VAL A 77 17.82 4.09 -0.55
C VAL A 77 17.16 5.38 -1.01
N LYS A 78 15.95 5.28 -1.56
CA LYS A 78 15.15 6.45 -1.96
C LYS A 78 13.79 6.47 -1.28
N ALA A 79 13.35 7.65 -0.90
CA ALA A 79 12.06 7.86 -0.27
C ALA A 79 11.56 9.29 -0.48
N HIS A 80 10.39 9.61 0.06
CA HIS A 80 9.84 10.96 0.03
C HIS A 80 10.81 11.98 0.68
N VAL A 81 10.85 13.23 0.18
CA VAL A 81 11.74 14.30 0.69
C VAL A 81 11.60 14.56 2.19
N GLY A 82 10.39 14.43 2.73
CA GLY A 82 10.10 14.53 4.17
C GLY A 82 10.75 13.44 5.03
N GLY A 83 11.30 12.39 4.41
CA GLY A 83 12.02 11.31 5.08
C GLY A 83 13.49 11.61 5.36
N LEU A 84 14.04 12.73 4.83
CA LEU A 84 15.43 13.11 5.05
C LEU A 84 15.72 13.28 6.55
N GLY A 85 16.67 12.50 7.07
CA GLY A 85 17.03 12.49 8.50
C GLY A 85 16.10 11.65 9.39
N ILE A 86 15.05 11.04 8.83
CA ILE A 86 14.10 10.15 9.53
C ILE A 86 14.25 8.71 9.03
N ILE A 87 14.21 8.52 7.71
CA ILE A 87 14.35 7.21 7.08
C ILE A 87 15.82 6.77 7.15
N PRO A 88 16.13 5.62 7.78
CA PRO A 88 17.49 5.13 7.90
C PRO A 88 18.15 4.97 6.53
N GLU A 89 19.38 5.46 6.43
CA GLU A 89 20.24 5.33 5.26
C GLU A 89 19.71 5.94 3.95
N MET A 90 18.71 6.83 4.01
CA MET A 90 18.18 7.51 2.83
C MET A 90 19.28 8.30 2.08
N ASP A 91 19.44 8.02 0.78
CA ASP A 91 20.42 8.65 -0.11
C ASP A 91 19.80 9.75 -0.97
N GLU A 92 18.63 9.51 -1.54
CA GLU A 92 17.99 10.43 -2.49
C GLU A 92 16.50 10.64 -2.18
N ALA A 93 16.05 11.87 -2.33
CA ALA A 93 14.65 12.25 -2.24
C ALA A 93 13.93 12.04 -3.56
N ILE A 94 12.70 11.53 -3.49
CA ILE A 94 11.79 11.29 -4.60
C ILE A 94 10.81 12.46 -4.70
N GLN A 95 10.53 12.90 -5.92
CA GLN A 95 9.47 13.87 -6.21
C GLN A 95 8.18 13.18 -6.70
N ASP A 96 7.03 13.84 -6.59
CA ASP A 96 5.76 13.31 -7.13
C ASP A 96 5.84 13.12 -8.65
N GLY A 97 5.42 11.95 -9.14
CA GLY A 97 5.41 11.60 -10.56
C GLY A 97 6.76 11.21 -11.15
N GLU A 98 7.83 11.17 -10.37
CA GLU A 98 9.17 10.78 -10.79
C GLU A 98 9.24 9.29 -11.17
N THR A 99 9.92 8.98 -12.28
CA THR A 99 10.32 7.61 -12.59
C THR A 99 11.56 7.23 -11.77
N VAL A 100 11.34 6.51 -10.67
CA VAL A 100 12.38 6.16 -9.69
C VAL A 100 13.23 4.95 -10.11
N PHE A 101 12.69 4.11 -10.99
CA PHE A 101 13.41 2.98 -11.58
C PHE A 101 12.90 2.70 -12.99
N SER A 102 13.79 2.31 -13.89
CA SER A 102 13.43 1.86 -15.24
C SER A 102 14.34 0.73 -15.71
N SER A 103 13.72 -0.26 -16.32
CA SER A 103 14.37 -1.25 -17.18
C SER A 103 13.58 -1.29 -18.48
N GLY A 104 14.19 -1.41 -19.66
CA GLY A 104 13.55 -1.11 -20.96
C GLY A 104 12.20 -1.79 -21.32
N HIS A 105 11.61 -2.60 -20.44
CA HIS A 105 10.26 -3.17 -20.54
C HIS A 105 9.30 -2.83 -19.37
N PHE A 106 9.77 -2.20 -18.28
CA PHE A 106 8.94 -1.71 -17.18
C PHE A 106 9.58 -0.53 -16.43
N GLN A 107 8.77 0.24 -15.73
CA GLN A 107 9.25 1.30 -14.85
C GLN A 107 8.45 1.36 -13.56
N LEU A 108 9.05 1.94 -12.52
CA LEU A 108 8.39 2.32 -11.28
C LEU A 108 8.28 3.84 -11.26
N ARG A 109 7.06 4.34 -11.09
CA ARG A 109 6.76 5.76 -11.00
C ARG A 109 6.18 6.09 -9.63
N SER A 110 6.70 7.12 -8.98
CA SER A 110 6.19 7.57 -7.68
C SER A 110 4.85 8.28 -7.84
N LEU A 111 4.02 8.16 -6.80
CA LEU A 111 2.83 8.97 -6.57
C LEU A 111 2.87 9.40 -5.11
N GLU A 112 2.97 10.69 -4.84
CA GLU A 112 2.84 11.22 -3.48
C GLU A 112 1.41 11.03 -2.99
N THR A 113 1.22 10.39 -1.86
CA THR A 113 -0.10 10.00 -1.32
C THR A 113 -0.20 10.34 0.16
N PRO A 114 -0.13 11.63 0.53
CA PRO A 114 -0.21 12.04 1.91
C PRO A 114 -1.56 11.62 2.51
N GLY A 115 -1.56 11.24 3.77
CA GLY A 115 -2.78 10.81 4.45
C GLY A 115 -2.48 9.95 5.67
N HIS A 116 -1.93 8.75 5.46
CA HIS A 116 -1.44 7.89 6.55
C HIS A 116 -0.30 8.57 7.33
N THR A 117 0.68 9.07 6.57
CA THR A 117 1.65 10.09 6.98
C THR A 117 1.69 11.16 5.90
N PHE A 118 2.29 12.31 6.17
CA PHE A 118 2.59 13.30 5.11
C PHE A 118 3.81 12.90 4.27
N CYS A 119 4.63 11.97 4.76
CA CYS A 119 5.81 11.45 4.10
C CYS A 119 5.47 10.09 3.44
N HIS A 120 4.51 10.07 2.51
CA HIS A 120 4.06 8.83 1.89
C HIS A 120 4.07 8.89 0.36
N HIS A 121 4.66 7.86 -0.25
CA HIS A 121 4.53 7.55 -1.67
C HIS A 121 3.90 6.17 -1.88
N CYS A 122 3.01 6.09 -2.86
CA CYS A 122 2.73 4.84 -3.56
C CYS A 122 3.68 4.73 -4.78
N PHE A 123 3.93 3.50 -5.24
CA PHE A 123 4.70 3.26 -6.47
C PHE A 123 3.84 2.55 -7.51
N LEU A 124 3.72 3.13 -8.69
CA LEU A 124 3.07 2.53 -9.85
C LEU A 124 4.07 1.67 -10.62
N LEU A 125 3.74 0.41 -10.83
CA LEU A 125 4.41 -0.45 -11.80
C LEU A 125 3.76 -0.24 -13.16
N GLU A 126 4.56 0.21 -14.12
CA GLU A 126 4.15 0.42 -15.50
C GLU A 126 4.91 -0.53 -16.43
N GLN A 127 4.19 -1.25 -17.29
CA GLN A 127 4.76 -2.12 -18.34
C GLN A 127 4.26 -1.65 -19.69
N THR A 128 5.16 -1.44 -20.65
CA THR A 128 4.78 -0.98 -22.00
C THR A 128 3.83 0.24 -21.98
N ASN A 129 4.06 1.18 -21.06
CA ASN A 129 3.24 2.38 -20.79
C ASN A 129 1.83 2.13 -20.21
N GLU A 130 1.51 0.92 -19.78
CA GLU A 130 0.28 0.58 -19.06
C GLU A 130 0.56 0.42 -17.56
N LYS A 131 -0.33 0.96 -16.71
CA LYS A 131 -0.25 0.80 -15.25
C LYS A 131 -0.79 -0.58 -14.88
N VAL A 132 0.08 -1.45 -14.36
CA VAL A 132 -0.25 -2.86 -14.06
C VAL A 132 -0.24 -3.18 -12.56
N GLY A 133 0.41 -2.36 -11.73
CA GLY A 133 0.49 -2.58 -10.30
C GLY A 133 0.59 -1.29 -9.49
N LEU A 134 0.12 -1.32 -8.25
CA LEU A 134 0.27 -0.24 -7.27
C LEU A 134 0.78 -0.82 -5.96
N PHE A 135 1.99 -0.42 -5.56
CA PHE A 135 2.51 -0.63 -4.21
C PHE A 135 2.00 0.52 -3.35
N SER A 136 1.03 0.22 -2.48
CA SER A 136 0.26 1.26 -1.80
C SER A 136 0.74 1.58 -0.39
N GLY A 137 1.72 0.83 0.13
CA GLY A 137 2.14 0.92 1.52
C GLY A 137 0.92 0.91 2.43
N ASP A 138 0.82 1.95 3.24
CA ASP A 138 -0.24 2.11 4.24
C ASP A 138 -1.34 3.07 3.80
N THR A 139 -1.32 3.55 2.56
CA THR A 139 -2.40 4.39 2.04
C THR A 139 -3.68 3.56 1.80
N VAL A 140 -3.56 2.44 1.09
CA VAL A 140 -4.68 1.55 0.74
C VAL A 140 -4.33 0.12 1.08
N PHE A 141 -5.28 -0.58 1.69
CA PHE A 141 -5.23 -2.02 1.94
C PHE A 141 -6.38 -2.71 1.21
N ASN A 142 -6.34 -4.04 1.15
CA ASN A 142 -7.51 -4.81 0.74
C ASN A 142 -8.69 -4.53 1.67
N ALA A 143 -9.82 -4.09 1.10
CA ALA A 143 -11.03 -3.71 1.81
C ALA A 143 -10.84 -2.64 2.93
N GLY A 144 -9.76 -1.86 2.89
CA GLY A 144 -9.49 -0.83 3.89
C GLY A 144 -8.51 0.26 3.44
N VAL A 145 -8.24 1.21 4.33
CA VAL A 145 -7.24 2.28 4.14
C VAL A 145 -6.44 2.47 5.41
N GLY A 146 -5.31 3.17 5.33
CA GLY A 146 -4.49 3.55 6.47
C GLY A 146 -5.28 4.24 7.57
N ASN A 147 -4.84 4.03 8.82
CA ASN A 147 -5.20 4.95 9.90
C ASN A 147 -4.36 6.24 9.78
N CYS A 148 -4.71 7.31 10.49
CA CYS A 148 -3.96 8.58 10.40
C CYS A 148 -3.38 9.04 11.75
N TYR A 149 -3.41 8.20 12.79
CA TYR A 149 -3.14 8.65 14.16
C TYR A 149 -1.65 8.85 14.47
N ARG A 150 -0.72 8.35 13.62
CA ARG A 150 0.74 8.45 13.82
C ARG A 150 1.41 9.49 12.92
N GLY A 151 0.77 10.64 12.73
CA GLY A 151 1.34 11.74 11.94
C GLY A 151 0.68 11.97 10.58
N GLY A 152 -0.53 11.43 10.40
CA GLY A 152 -1.36 11.64 9.22
C GLY A 152 -2.54 12.57 9.46
N ASP A 153 -3.37 12.69 8.43
CA ASP A 153 -4.65 13.40 8.47
C ASP A 153 -5.68 12.69 7.58
N ALA A 154 -6.85 12.37 8.15
CA ALA A 154 -7.89 11.63 7.46
C ALA A 154 -8.58 12.44 6.34
N LYS A 155 -8.66 13.78 6.45
CA LYS A 155 -9.17 14.65 5.38
C LYS A 155 -8.20 14.65 4.20
N VAL A 156 -6.90 14.68 4.49
CA VAL A 156 -5.86 14.58 3.45
C VAL A 156 -5.88 13.20 2.80
N LEU A 157 -6.02 12.12 3.57
CA LEU A 157 -6.18 10.76 3.03
C LEU A 157 -7.40 10.66 2.11
N TYR A 158 -8.55 11.20 2.51
CA TYR A 158 -9.75 11.25 1.67
C TYR A 158 -9.47 11.90 0.31
N ARG A 159 -8.83 13.09 0.31
CA ARG A 159 -8.48 13.82 -0.92
C ARG A 159 -7.51 13.02 -1.78
N THR A 160 -6.46 12.45 -1.19
CA THR A 160 -5.52 11.54 -1.88
C THR A 160 -6.25 10.39 -2.58
N LEU A 161 -7.19 9.74 -1.89
CA LEU A 161 -7.96 8.64 -2.47
C LEU A 161 -8.82 9.12 -3.64
N ARG A 162 -9.52 10.25 -3.50
CA ARG A 162 -10.45 10.76 -4.51
C ARG A 162 -9.76 11.34 -5.74
N GLU A 163 -8.69 12.10 -5.53
CA GLU A 163 -8.04 12.88 -6.57
C GLU A 163 -6.96 12.07 -7.29
N LYS A 164 -6.18 11.25 -6.55
CA LYS A 164 -5.02 10.53 -7.12
C LYS A 164 -5.31 9.06 -7.44
N LEU A 165 -6.04 8.35 -6.58
CA LEU A 165 -6.12 6.89 -6.65
C LEU A 165 -7.43 6.36 -7.28
N HIS A 166 -8.55 7.06 -7.11
CA HIS A 166 -9.86 6.61 -7.59
C HIS A 166 -9.90 6.35 -9.11
N SER A 167 -9.18 7.16 -9.89
CA SER A 167 -9.12 7.09 -11.36
C SER A 167 -8.15 6.02 -11.90
N LEU A 168 -7.45 5.27 -11.04
CA LEU A 168 -6.55 4.22 -11.50
C LEU A 168 -7.28 3.10 -12.27
N PRO A 169 -6.60 2.46 -13.24
CA PRO A 169 -7.19 1.42 -14.08
C PRO A 169 -7.75 0.26 -13.26
N ASN A 170 -8.86 -0.30 -13.72
CA ASN A 170 -9.57 -1.37 -13.00
C ASN A 170 -8.78 -2.68 -12.91
N ASP A 171 -7.94 -2.98 -13.91
CA ASP A 171 -7.17 -4.23 -13.97
C ASP A 171 -5.84 -4.17 -13.23
N LEU A 172 -5.49 -3.01 -12.67
CA LEU A 172 -4.28 -2.81 -11.87
C LEU A 172 -4.28 -3.73 -10.64
N ILE A 173 -3.15 -4.36 -10.33
CA ILE A 173 -2.98 -5.21 -9.15
C ILE A 173 -2.59 -4.37 -7.92
N LEU A 174 -3.24 -4.59 -6.79
CA LEU A 174 -2.89 -3.93 -5.53
C LEU A 174 -1.84 -4.75 -4.74
N TYR A 175 -0.80 -4.07 -4.28
CA TYR A 175 0.26 -4.58 -3.42
C TYR A 175 0.31 -3.77 -2.11
N PRO A 176 -0.45 -4.17 -1.07
CA PRO A 176 -0.57 -3.42 0.19
C PRO A 176 0.61 -3.63 1.16
N GLY A 177 0.84 -2.69 2.07
CA GLY A 177 1.87 -2.82 3.10
C GLY A 177 1.64 -3.97 4.10
N HIS A 178 0.39 -4.40 4.29
CA HIS A 178 0.02 -5.36 5.34
C HIS A 178 -1.03 -6.38 4.92
N ASP A 179 -0.96 -7.58 5.52
CA ASP A 179 -1.98 -8.61 5.45
C ASP A 179 -3.13 -8.36 6.44
N TYR A 180 -4.01 -7.42 6.07
CA TYR A 180 -5.18 -7.03 6.87
C TYR A 180 -6.52 -7.56 6.32
N TRP A 181 -6.49 -8.51 5.39
CA TRP A 181 -7.67 -9.08 4.72
C TRP A 181 -8.80 -9.44 5.68
N GLU A 182 -8.56 -10.33 6.64
CA GLU A 182 -9.59 -10.84 7.55
C GLU A 182 -10.26 -9.71 8.33
N ASN A 183 -9.44 -8.83 8.91
CA ASN A 183 -9.91 -7.75 9.77
C ASN A 183 -10.68 -6.70 8.98
N ASN A 184 -10.24 -6.39 7.75
CA ASN A 184 -10.87 -5.41 6.89
C ASN A 184 -12.18 -5.94 6.30
N LEU A 185 -12.24 -7.21 5.88
CA LEU A 185 -13.47 -7.82 5.37
C LEU A 185 -14.56 -7.89 6.44
N ARG A 186 -14.22 -8.24 7.68
CA ARG A 186 -15.17 -8.24 8.81
C ARG A 186 -15.76 -6.85 9.03
N PHE A 187 -14.92 -5.82 9.05
CA PHE A 187 -15.38 -4.45 9.18
C PHE A 187 -16.24 -4.00 8.00
N ALA A 188 -15.78 -4.24 6.77
CA ALA A 188 -16.49 -3.87 5.55
C ALA A 188 -17.89 -4.51 5.50
N LYS A 189 -18.02 -5.79 5.89
CA LYS A 189 -19.30 -6.48 6.02
C LYS A 189 -20.24 -5.87 7.05
N GLN A 190 -19.71 -5.37 8.16
CA GLN A 190 -20.52 -4.73 9.19
C GLN A 190 -21.06 -3.37 8.74
N VAL A 191 -20.26 -2.58 8.02
CA VAL A 191 -20.60 -1.19 7.68
C VAL A 191 -21.23 -1.01 6.30
N ASN A 192 -20.96 -1.89 5.34
CA ASN A 192 -21.50 -1.82 3.98
C ASN A 192 -21.63 -3.21 3.34
N PRO A 193 -22.50 -4.10 3.86
CA PRO A 193 -22.65 -5.46 3.33
C PRO A 193 -23.09 -5.46 1.86
N ASN A 194 -22.42 -6.25 1.03
CA ASN A 194 -22.75 -6.41 -0.38
C ASN A 194 -22.32 -7.80 -0.91
N ALA A 195 -22.84 -8.19 -2.08
CA ALA A 195 -22.57 -9.51 -2.67
C ALA A 195 -21.09 -9.73 -3.04
N SER A 196 -20.37 -8.68 -3.44
CA SER A 196 -18.94 -8.77 -3.76
C SER A 196 -18.09 -9.09 -2.52
N LEU A 197 -18.45 -8.53 -1.35
CA LEU A 197 -17.81 -8.85 -0.06
C LEU A 197 -17.99 -10.32 0.34
N ASP A 198 -19.16 -10.89 0.09
CA ASP A 198 -19.41 -12.30 0.37
C ASP A 198 -18.62 -13.22 -0.56
N ALA A 199 -18.61 -12.91 -1.86
CA ALA A 199 -17.85 -13.65 -2.85
C ALA A 199 -16.34 -13.61 -2.57
N VAL A 200 -15.77 -12.42 -2.35
CA VAL A 200 -14.33 -12.30 -2.06
C VAL A 200 -13.94 -12.95 -0.75
N SER A 201 -14.81 -12.92 0.27
CA SER A 201 -14.52 -13.59 1.54
C SER A 201 -14.35 -15.10 1.38
N GLN A 202 -15.13 -15.73 0.50
CA GLN A 202 -14.99 -17.16 0.20
C GLN A 202 -13.69 -17.46 -0.57
N VAL A 203 -13.33 -16.59 -1.52
CA VAL A 203 -12.08 -16.69 -2.27
C VAL A 203 -10.88 -16.54 -1.34
N VAL A 204 -10.83 -15.47 -0.54
CA VAL A 204 -9.75 -15.20 0.41
C VAL A 204 -9.62 -16.34 1.43
N ALA A 205 -10.72 -16.84 1.99
CA ALA A 205 -10.67 -17.98 2.92
C ALA A 205 -10.09 -19.27 2.31
N LYS A 206 -10.11 -19.42 0.98
CA LYS A 206 -9.62 -20.60 0.27
C LYS A 206 -8.23 -20.41 -0.33
N GLU A 207 -7.93 -19.22 -0.84
CA GLU A 207 -6.77 -18.98 -1.71
C GLU A 207 -5.70 -18.11 -1.07
N HIS A 208 -6.04 -17.32 -0.05
CA HIS A 208 -5.09 -16.44 0.61
C HIS A 208 -4.37 -17.16 1.76
N SER A 209 -3.05 -17.07 1.76
CA SER A 209 -2.23 -17.19 2.97
C SER A 209 -1.23 -16.05 3.00
N SER A 210 -0.69 -15.74 4.17
CA SER A 210 0.28 -14.64 4.27
C SER A 210 1.49 -14.87 3.37
N ASP A 211 1.99 -16.10 3.26
CA ASP A 211 3.12 -16.49 2.39
C ASP A 211 2.76 -16.65 0.89
N SER A 212 1.47 -16.73 0.57
CA SER A 212 0.94 -16.80 -0.81
C SER A 212 -0.29 -15.90 -0.93
N PRO A 213 -0.09 -14.56 -0.94
CA PRO A 213 -1.20 -13.64 -0.84
C PRO A 213 -2.08 -13.68 -2.09
N TYR A 214 -3.39 -13.77 -1.87
CA TYR A 214 -4.36 -13.37 -2.88
C TYR A 214 -4.22 -11.87 -3.19
N LEU A 215 -3.83 -11.55 -4.42
CA LEU A 215 -3.67 -10.18 -4.90
C LEU A 215 -4.94 -9.72 -5.62
N SER A 216 -5.61 -8.70 -5.08
CA SER A 216 -6.82 -8.16 -5.69
C SER A 216 -6.49 -7.23 -6.85
N ARG A 217 -7.47 -7.08 -7.75
CA ARG A 217 -7.48 -6.01 -8.75
C ARG A 217 -8.15 -4.77 -8.19
N TRP A 218 -7.76 -3.61 -8.70
CA TRP A 218 -8.29 -2.30 -8.29
C TRP A 218 -9.82 -2.21 -8.45
N LYS A 219 -10.38 -2.86 -9.48
CA LYS A 219 -11.84 -2.99 -9.64
C LYS A 219 -12.50 -3.59 -8.41
N LEU A 220 -11.95 -4.68 -7.88
CA LEU A 220 -12.51 -5.37 -6.72
C LEU A 220 -12.48 -4.45 -5.50
N GLU A 221 -11.39 -3.70 -5.30
CA GLU A 221 -11.29 -2.76 -4.19
C GLU A 221 -12.35 -1.65 -4.27
N LYS A 222 -12.68 -1.13 -5.46
CA LYS A 222 -13.80 -0.19 -5.64
C LYS A 222 -15.17 -0.80 -5.28
N GLU A 223 -15.30 -2.13 -5.32
CA GLU A 223 -16.53 -2.88 -5.03
C GLU A 223 -16.65 -3.38 -3.58
N ILE A 224 -15.53 -3.52 -2.85
CA ILE A 224 -15.53 -4.12 -1.50
C ILE A 224 -15.03 -3.18 -0.41
N ASN A 225 -14.25 -2.16 -0.76
CA ASN A 225 -13.64 -1.27 0.22
C ASN A 225 -14.63 -0.16 0.58
N PRO A 226 -15.13 -0.08 1.83
CA PRO A 226 -16.17 0.87 2.18
C PRO A 226 -15.70 2.34 2.04
N PHE A 227 -14.39 2.59 2.05
CA PHE A 227 -13.80 3.91 1.84
C PHE A 227 -13.85 4.39 0.37
N PHE A 228 -14.01 3.48 -0.60
CA PHE A 228 -14.28 3.83 -2.00
C PHE A 228 -15.78 3.87 -2.34
N GLN A 229 -16.61 3.27 -1.48
CA GLN A 229 -18.06 3.11 -1.70
C GLN A 229 -18.91 4.10 -0.90
N LEU A 230 -18.39 5.25 -0.49
CA LEU A 230 -19.07 6.16 0.43
C LEU A 230 -20.50 6.53 0.00
N GLN A 231 -20.77 6.70 -1.29
CA GLN A 231 -22.13 6.98 -1.80
C GLN A 231 -23.12 5.80 -1.64
N GLN A 232 -22.59 4.58 -1.51
CA GLN A 232 -23.35 3.34 -1.35
C GLN A 232 -23.40 2.85 0.10
N VAL A 233 -22.57 3.41 1.00
CA VAL A 233 -22.63 3.15 2.43
C VAL A 233 -23.99 3.64 2.92
N LYS A 234 -24.95 2.74 2.89
CA LYS A 234 -26.18 2.89 3.65
C LYS A 234 -25.72 2.78 5.09
N VAL A 235 -26.03 3.78 5.90
CA VAL A 235 -25.79 3.77 7.34
C VAL A 235 -26.71 2.71 7.97
N SER A 236 -26.51 1.44 7.63
CA SER A 236 -27.27 0.28 8.11
C SER A 236 -27.02 0.02 9.58
N SER A 237 -26.01 0.70 10.15
CA SER A 237 -25.76 0.82 11.58
C SER A 237 -25.64 2.31 11.99
N PRO A 238 -26.75 3.09 12.04
CA PRO A 238 -26.73 4.51 12.41
C PRO A 238 -26.04 4.76 13.74
N ASN A 239 -26.20 3.81 14.67
CA ASN A 239 -25.62 3.87 16.01
C ASN A 239 -24.09 3.76 16.04
N LEU A 240 -23.44 3.34 14.94
CA LEU A 240 -21.98 3.31 14.85
C LEU A 240 -21.40 4.70 14.54
N PHE A 241 -22.16 5.56 13.87
CA PHE A 241 -21.67 6.86 13.42
C PHE A 241 -22.05 7.93 14.45
N THR A 242 -21.07 8.71 14.90
CA THR A 242 -21.32 9.85 15.80
C THR A 242 -21.95 11.00 15.02
N GLU A 243 -22.84 11.76 15.65
CA GLU A 243 -23.44 12.97 15.03
C GLU A 243 -22.43 14.09 14.77
N THR A 244 -21.22 14.00 15.31
CA THR A 244 -20.15 14.96 15.09
C THR A 244 -19.81 15.03 13.59
N ARG A 245 -20.02 16.22 13.03
CA ARG A 245 -19.72 16.57 11.63
C ARG A 245 -18.67 17.66 11.61
N GLU A 246 -17.75 17.55 10.67
CA GLU A 246 -16.80 18.61 10.39
C GLU A 246 -17.51 19.71 9.58
N PRO A 247 -17.41 20.98 10.02
CA PRO A 247 -17.92 22.10 9.24
C PRO A 247 -17.10 22.24 7.94
N ASP A 248 -17.72 22.81 6.90
CA ASP A 248 -17.07 23.19 5.63
C ASP A 248 -16.45 22.06 4.79
N VAL A 249 -16.86 20.80 5.01
CA VAL A 249 -16.51 19.68 4.12
C VAL A 249 -17.75 19.02 3.51
N SER A 250 -17.58 18.32 2.38
CA SER A 250 -18.70 17.65 1.70
C SER A 250 -19.34 16.55 2.57
N GLU A 251 -20.57 16.16 2.25
CA GLU A 251 -21.23 15.04 2.95
C GLU A 251 -20.46 13.73 2.78
N GLU A 252 -19.90 13.50 1.59
CA GLU A 252 -19.08 12.33 1.30
C GLU A 252 -17.77 12.33 2.11
N GLU A 253 -17.09 13.49 2.23
CA GLU A 253 -15.90 13.63 3.07
C GLU A 253 -16.25 13.41 4.56
N ASN A 254 -17.34 13.99 5.06
CA ASN A 254 -17.82 13.74 6.41
C ASN A 254 -18.04 12.24 6.67
N LEU A 255 -18.67 11.53 5.73
CA LEU A 255 -18.89 10.09 5.85
C LEU A 255 -17.58 9.29 5.87
N PHE A 256 -16.58 9.69 5.07
CA PHE A 256 -15.24 9.10 5.14
C PHE A 256 -14.64 9.24 6.54
N LEU A 257 -14.66 10.46 7.10
CA LEU A 257 -14.07 10.76 8.40
C LEU A 257 -14.75 9.98 9.53
N GLN A 258 -16.07 9.90 9.50
CA GLN A 258 -16.81 9.10 10.48
C GLN A 258 -16.47 7.62 10.34
N LEU A 259 -16.52 7.07 9.12
CA LEU A 259 -16.17 5.67 8.87
C LEU A 259 -14.75 5.35 9.35
N ARG A 260 -13.80 6.25 9.11
CA ARG A 260 -12.41 6.14 9.55
C ARG A 260 -12.33 6.13 11.08
N SER A 261 -13.04 7.06 11.75
CA SER A 261 -13.10 7.09 13.21
C SER A 261 -13.76 5.84 13.81
N VAL A 262 -14.77 5.26 13.16
CA VAL A 262 -15.36 3.99 13.60
C VAL A 262 -14.35 2.87 13.46
N ARG A 263 -13.66 2.79 12.31
CA ARG A 263 -12.64 1.75 12.08
C ARG A 263 -11.51 1.82 13.09
N ASP A 264 -11.08 3.01 13.50
CA ASP A 264 -9.99 3.19 14.46
C ASP A 264 -10.34 2.69 15.88
N LYS A 265 -11.63 2.50 16.18
CA LYS A 265 -12.16 2.03 17.47
C LYS A 265 -12.79 0.63 17.40
N TRP A 266 -12.79 0.00 16.22
CA TRP A 266 -13.41 -1.30 15.94
C TRP A 266 -12.45 -2.44 16.28
#